data_AF-A0A392NID6-F1
#
_entry.id   AF-A0A392NID6-F1
#
_cell.length_a   1.000
_cell.length_b   1.000
_cell.length_c   1.000
_cell.angle_alpha   90.00
_cell.angle_beta   90.00
_cell.angle_gamma   90.00
#
_symmetry.space_group_name_H-M   'P 1'
#
loop_
_entity.id
_entity.type
_entity.pdbx_description
1 polymer ?
#
loop_
_entity_poly.entity_id
_entity_poly.type
_entity_poly.pdbx_seq_one_letter_code
_entity_poly.pdbx_strand_id
1 'polypeptide(L)'
;EVVIMHWACAKITASLGIPDATLLEILLDKLKLCKGISYAAVAAHADKNGRRKLAALLVEHEPRSSKQVPLLLSIGEEDIALMKATECGDTDLVYLVLFHIWQQRQPLEFFGTIQARQLARDLFITYARYVPLNHFSNGKTCIIKIQC
;
A
#
# COMPACT_ATOMS: atom_id res chain seq x y z
N GLU A 1 2.24 18.47 -16.76
CA GLU A 1 2.21 17.20 -16.01
C GLU A 1 2.54 15.98 -16.88
N VAL A 2 1.84 15.77 -18.01
CA VAL A 2 1.99 14.57 -18.88
C VAL A 2 3.42 14.35 -19.42
N VAL A 3 4.14 15.41 -19.80
CA VAL A 3 5.50 15.29 -20.37
C VAL A 3 6.51 14.75 -19.35
N ILE A 4 6.48 15.24 -18.10
CA ILE A 4 7.39 14.79 -17.04
C ILE A 4 7.07 13.36 -16.63
N MET A 5 5.79 13.01 -16.54
CA MET A 5 5.35 11.65 -16.27
C MET A 5 5.84 10.68 -17.37
N HIS A 6 5.64 11.03 -18.64
CA HIS A 6 6.09 10.22 -19.77
C HIS A 6 7.62 10.07 -19.78
N TRP A 7 8.35 11.16 -19.52
CA TRP A 7 9.81 11.12 -19.36
C TRP A 7 10.23 10.17 -18.24
N ALA A 8 9.58 10.22 -17.07
CA ALA A 8 9.92 9.35 -15.94
C ALA A 8 9.70 7.87 -16.29
N CYS A 9 8.57 7.54 -16.90
CA CYS A 9 8.28 6.19 -17.40
C CYS A 9 9.34 5.72 -18.41
N ALA A 10 9.64 6.53 -19.42
CA ALA A 10 10.66 6.22 -20.42
C ALA A 10 12.05 6.04 -19.79
N LYS A 11 12.39 6.89 -18.82
CA LYS A 11 13.67 6.83 -18.11
C LYS A 11 13.79 5.54 -17.29
N ILE A 12 12.74 5.12 -16.60
CA ILE A 12 12.70 3.84 -15.87
C ILE A 12 12.93 2.67 -16.83
N THR A 13 12.15 2.60 -17.92
CA THR A 13 12.22 1.50 -18.88
C THR A 13 13.59 1.42 -19.58
N ALA A 14 14.24 2.56 -19.86
CA ALA A 14 15.56 2.60 -20.49
C ALA A 14 16.74 2.32 -19.53
N SER A 15 16.52 2.34 -18.21
CA SER A 15 17.61 2.35 -17.20
C SER A 15 17.77 1.01 -16.48
N LEU A 16 17.84 -0.10 -17.22
CA LEU A 16 17.97 -1.45 -16.65
C LEU A 16 19.28 -1.67 -15.88
N GLY A 17 20.38 -1.05 -16.32
CA GLY A 17 21.70 -1.17 -15.67
C GLY A 17 21.97 -0.19 -14.52
N ILE A 18 21.03 0.71 -14.22
CA ILE A 18 21.22 1.75 -13.19
C ILE A 18 20.63 1.24 -11.87
N PRO A 19 21.39 1.21 -10.76
CA PRO A 19 20.88 0.85 -9.43
C PRO A 19 19.66 1.68 -9.01
N ASP A 20 18.73 1.10 -8.23
CA ASP A 20 17.47 1.78 -7.84
C ASP A 20 17.72 3.09 -7.11
N ALA A 21 18.68 3.13 -6.19
CA ALA A 21 18.98 4.34 -5.42
C ALA A 21 19.48 5.49 -6.32
N THR A 22 20.39 5.19 -7.25
CA THR A 22 20.88 6.20 -8.21
C THR A 22 19.77 6.65 -9.16
N LEU A 23 18.92 5.72 -9.62
CA LEU A 23 17.81 6.10 -10.48
C LEU A 23 16.76 6.95 -9.74
N LEU A 24 16.50 6.64 -8.47
CA LEU A 24 15.62 7.42 -7.61
C LEU A 24 16.07 8.88 -7.55
N GLU A 25 17.33 9.14 -7.26
CA GLU A 25 17.88 10.52 -7.20
C GLU A 25 17.64 11.27 -8.51
N ILE A 26 17.95 10.64 -9.65
CA ILE A 26 17.74 11.22 -10.99
C ILE A 26 16.26 11.55 -11.24
N LEU A 27 15.35 10.65 -10.82
CA LEU A 27 13.92 10.86 -10.95
C LEU A 27 13.47 12.01 -10.05
N LEU A 28 13.78 11.97 -8.76
CA LEU A 28 13.38 12.98 -7.78
C LEU A 28 13.86 14.38 -8.17
N ASP A 29 15.08 14.50 -8.71
CA ASP A 29 15.63 15.78 -9.17
C ASP A 29 14.78 16.46 -10.23
N LYS A 30 14.14 15.70 -11.12
CA LYS A 30 13.21 16.26 -12.10
C LYS A 30 11.76 16.31 -11.59
N LEU A 31 11.30 15.29 -10.86
CA LEU A 31 9.92 15.20 -10.39
C LEU A 31 9.59 16.33 -9.42
N LYS A 32 10.53 16.73 -8.55
CA LYS A 32 10.35 17.83 -7.58
C LYS A 32 10.04 19.19 -8.21
N LEU A 33 10.40 19.37 -9.49
CA LEU A 33 10.13 20.60 -10.24
C LEU A 33 8.66 20.68 -10.70
N CYS A 34 7.94 19.57 -10.74
CA CYS A 34 6.55 19.51 -11.16
C CYS A 34 5.61 19.45 -9.95
N LYS A 35 4.99 20.59 -9.61
CA LYS A 35 3.97 20.63 -8.56
C LYS A 35 2.81 19.68 -8.89
N GLY A 36 2.34 18.95 -7.88
CA GLY A 36 1.16 18.06 -7.99
C GLY A 36 1.41 16.68 -8.59
N ILE A 37 2.62 16.41 -9.08
CA ILE A 37 2.97 15.13 -9.70
C ILE A 37 2.66 13.95 -8.77
N SER A 38 2.22 12.83 -9.34
CA SER A 38 1.98 11.61 -8.57
C SER A 38 3.17 10.68 -8.62
N TYR A 39 3.93 10.66 -7.52
CA TYR A 39 4.99 9.68 -7.32
C TYR A 39 4.44 8.27 -7.32
N ALA A 40 3.22 8.05 -6.83
CA ALA A 40 2.57 6.75 -6.88
C ALA A 40 2.36 6.25 -8.33
N ALA A 41 2.01 7.14 -9.27
CA ALA A 41 1.87 6.74 -10.66
C ALA A 41 3.23 6.31 -11.27
N VAL A 42 4.32 7.02 -10.93
CA VAL A 42 5.68 6.67 -11.39
C VAL A 42 6.15 5.36 -10.77
N ALA A 43 5.90 5.16 -9.47
CA ALA A 43 6.22 3.94 -8.75
C ALA A 43 5.45 2.73 -9.29
N ALA A 44 4.17 2.89 -9.63
CA ALA A 44 3.39 1.83 -10.28
C ALA A 44 4.01 1.41 -11.63
N HIS A 45 4.59 2.36 -12.39
CA HIS A 45 5.34 2.03 -13.60
C HIS A 45 6.65 1.30 -13.28
N ALA A 46 7.37 1.71 -12.23
CA ALA A 46 8.59 1.03 -11.79
C ALA A 46 8.32 -0.45 -11.43
N ASP A 47 7.28 -0.74 -10.64
CA ASP A 47 6.92 -2.12 -10.27
C ASP A 47 6.56 -2.96 -11.50
N LYS A 48 5.78 -2.41 -12.44
CA LYS A 48 5.45 -3.08 -13.71
C LYS A 48 6.67 -3.41 -14.59
N ASN A 49 7.78 -2.71 -14.41
CA ASN A 49 9.04 -2.98 -15.10
C ASN A 49 9.98 -3.88 -14.26
N GLY A 50 9.46 -4.56 -13.24
CA GLY A 50 10.23 -5.45 -12.36
C GLY A 50 11.10 -4.74 -11.33
N ARG A 51 10.97 -3.41 -11.21
CA ARG A 51 11.77 -2.59 -10.27
C ARG A 51 11.03 -2.32 -8.97
N ARG A 52 10.63 -3.39 -8.27
CA ARG A 52 9.84 -3.29 -7.03
C ARG A 52 10.51 -2.45 -5.94
N LYS A 53 11.82 -2.59 -5.76
CA LYS A 53 12.57 -1.77 -4.79
C LYS A 53 12.53 -0.28 -5.12
N LEU A 54 12.67 0.09 -6.40
CA LEU A 54 12.48 1.49 -6.83
C LEU A 54 11.05 1.98 -6.59
N ALA A 55 10.05 1.14 -6.84
CA ALA A 55 8.65 1.48 -6.56
C ALA A 55 8.43 1.78 -5.07
N ALA A 56 8.96 0.94 -4.18
CA ALA A 56 8.92 1.13 -2.73
C ALA A 56 9.63 2.43 -2.29
N LEU A 57 10.75 2.79 -2.92
CA LEU A 57 11.43 4.05 -2.63
C LEU A 57 10.64 5.27 -3.13
N LEU A 58 10.06 5.20 -4.33
CA LEU A 58 9.28 6.29 -4.91
C LEU A 58 7.98 6.55 -4.15
N VAL A 59 7.31 5.51 -3.66
CA VAL A 59 6.02 5.66 -2.94
C VAL A 59 6.16 6.40 -1.62
N GLU A 60 7.31 6.33 -0.94
CA GLU A 60 7.59 7.13 0.27
C GLU A 60 7.53 8.65 0.00
N HIS A 61 7.67 9.08 -1.26
CA HIS A 61 7.56 10.49 -1.64
C HIS A 61 6.15 10.92 -2.06
N GLU A 62 5.16 10.02 -2.09
CA GLU A 62 3.77 10.39 -2.38
C GLU A 62 3.08 10.98 -1.13
N PRO A 63 2.77 12.29 -1.09
CA PRO A 63 2.20 12.92 0.10
C PRO A 63 0.71 12.57 0.32
N ARG A 64 0.03 12.01 -0.69
CA ARG A 64 -1.39 11.68 -0.63
C ARG A 64 -1.55 10.24 -0.16
N SER A 65 -1.94 10.03 1.09
CA SER A 65 -2.20 8.69 1.66
C SER A 65 -3.18 7.88 0.82
N SER A 66 -4.20 8.52 0.24
CA SER A 66 -5.17 7.88 -0.67
C SER A 66 -4.59 7.35 -1.98
N LYS A 67 -3.36 7.73 -2.34
CA LYS A 67 -2.60 7.15 -3.47
C LYS A 67 -1.45 6.27 -2.99
N GLN A 68 -0.82 6.64 -1.87
CA GLN A 68 0.30 5.93 -1.29
C GLN A 68 -0.10 4.54 -0.79
N VAL A 69 -1.17 4.46 0.01
CA VAL A 69 -1.63 3.21 0.63
C VAL A 69 -2.06 2.17 -0.42
N PRO A 70 -2.91 2.48 -1.42
CA PRO A 70 -3.26 1.51 -2.45
C PRO A 70 -2.06 1.01 -3.27
N LEU A 71 -1.08 1.88 -3.50
CA LEU A 71 0.13 1.48 -4.22
C LEU A 71 0.99 0.53 -3.38
N LEU A 72 1.21 0.82 -2.09
CA LEU A 72 1.94 -0.06 -1.16
C LEU A 72 1.34 -1.48 -1.17
N LEU A 73 0.01 -1.59 -1.13
CA LEU A 73 -0.68 -2.88 -1.26
C LEU A 73 -0.40 -3.55 -2.60
N SER A 74 -0.45 -2.81 -3.71
CA SER A 74 -0.22 -3.40 -5.04
C SER A 74 1.20 -3.92 -5.24
N ILE A 75 2.18 -3.44 -4.48
CA ILE A 75 3.57 -3.90 -4.53
C ILE A 75 3.93 -4.87 -3.39
N GLY A 76 2.95 -5.31 -2.59
CA GLY A 76 3.14 -6.33 -1.54
C GLY A 76 3.70 -5.81 -0.21
N GLU A 77 3.65 -4.50 0.03
CA GLU A 77 4.14 -3.87 1.26
C GLU A 77 2.99 -3.66 2.27
N GLU A 78 2.23 -4.71 2.59
CA GLU A 78 0.97 -4.54 3.36
C GLU A 78 1.18 -4.05 4.79
N ASP A 79 2.28 -4.47 5.43
CA ASP A 79 2.61 -4.04 6.80
C ASP A 79 2.92 -2.52 6.86
N ILE A 80 3.57 -2.00 5.83
CA ILE A 80 3.82 -0.56 5.65
C ILE A 80 2.51 0.14 5.30
N ALA A 81 1.70 -0.42 4.40
CA ALA A 81 0.40 0.13 4.03
C ALA A 81 -0.51 0.29 5.25
N LEU A 82 -0.54 -0.71 6.13
CA LEU A 82 -1.35 -0.68 7.35
C LEU A 82 -0.85 0.40 8.30
N MET A 83 0.47 0.50 8.50
CA MET A 83 1.09 1.56 9.32
C MET A 83 0.70 2.95 8.80
N LYS A 84 0.94 3.23 7.52
CA LYS A 84 0.63 4.54 6.90
C LYS A 84 -0.86 4.87 6.96
N ALA A 85 -1.74 3.88 6.73
CA ALA A 85 -3.19 4.06 6.87
C ALA A 85 -3.58 4.43 8.30
N THR A 86 -3.01 3.75 9.31
CA THR A 86 -3.29 4.08 10.72
C THR A 86 -2.73 5.44 11.14
N GLU A 87 -1.56 5.84 10.63
CA GLU A 87 -0.94 7.14 10.94
C GLU A 87 -1.73 8.32 10.35
N CYS A 88 -2.32 8.15 9.16
CA CYS A 88 -3.12 9.21 8.54
C CYS A 88 -4.52 9.36 9.15
N GLY A 89 -4.99 8.36 9.91
CA GLY A 89 -6.29 8.38 10.60
C GLY A 89 -7.52 8.22 9.70
N ASP A 90 -7.34 8.02 8.40
CA ASP A 90 -8.42 7.74 7.46
C ASP A 90 -8.91 6.30 7.63
N THR A 91 -10.09 6.14 8.25
CA THR A 91 -10.67 4.83 8.53
C THR A 91 -10.99 4.04 7.28
N ASP A 92 -11.31 4.69 6.16
CA ASP A 92 -11.60 4.02 4.91
C ASP A 92 -10.33 3.37 4.35
N LEU A 93 -9.19 4.06 4.46
CA LEU A 93 -7.90 3.48 4.10
C LEU A 93 -7.48 2.34 5.04
N VAL A 94 -7.77 2.46 6.34
CA VAL A 94 -7.50 1.36 7.28
C VAL A 94 -8.34 0.13 6.92
N TYR A 95 -9.64 0.29 6.64
CA TYR A 95 -10.50 -0.81 6.18
C TYR A 95 -10.04 -1.40 4.86
N LEU A 96 -9.64 -0.56 3.91
CA LEU A 96 -9.09 -1.00 2.62
C LEU A 96 -7.91 -1.96 2.84
N VAL A 97 -6.96 -1.59 3.70
CA VAL A 97 -5.81 -2.44 4.02
C VAL A 97 -6.23 -3.71 4.79
N LEU A 98 -7.08 -3.57 5.81
CA LEU A 98 -7.56 -4.70 6.61
C LEU A 98 -8.20 -5.77 5.73
N PHE A 99 -9.09 -5.37 4.82
CA PHE A 99 -9.78 -6.30 3.94
C PHE A 99 -8.84 -6.92 2.91
N HIS A 100 -7.86 -6.17 2.41
CA HIS A 100 -6.83 -6.69 1.53
C HIS A 100 -6.02 -7.80 2.22
N ILE A 101 -5.48 -7.54 3.42
CA ILE A 101 -4.71 -8.53 4.19
C ILE A 101 -5.61 -9.71 4.57
N TRP A 102 -6.85 -9.44 5.00
CA TRP A 102 -7.80 -10.48 5.36
C TRP A 102 -8.09 -11.42 4.20
N GLN A 103 -8.15 -10.95 2.96
CA GLN A 103 -8.37 -11.81 1.80
C GLN A 103 -7.16 -12.72 1.52
N GLN A 104 -5.95 -12.23 1.73
CA GLN A 104 -4.72 -12.92 1.34
C GLN A 104 -4.13 -13.83 2.42
N ARG A 105 -4.10 -13.37 3.69
CA ARG A 105 -3.42 -14.09 4.78
C ARG A 105 -4.34 -15.11 5.45
N GLN A 106 -3.72 -16.06 6.15
CA GLN A 106 -4.45 -16.95 7.06
C GLN A 106 -4.97 -16.14 8.26
N PRO A 107 -6.12 -16.50 8.85
CA PRO A 107 -6.69 -15.70 9.95
C PRO A 107 -5.74 -15.50 11.13
N LEU A 108 -4.96 -16.51 11.51
CA LEU A 108 -4.00 -16.38 12.61
C LEU A 108 -2.92 -15.32 12.32
N GLU A 109 -2.35 -15.32 11.11
CA GLU A 109 -1.37 -14.33 10.66
C GLU A 109 -1.97 -12.92 10.59
N PHE A 110 -3.21 -12.82 10.11
CA PHE A 110 -3.96 -11.57 10.10
C PHE A 110 -4.15 -11.01 11.52
N PHE A 111 -4.62 -11.82 12.46
CA PHE A 111 -4.81 -11.39 13.84
C PHE A 111 -3.48 -10.99 14.49
N GLY A 112 -2.39 -11.72 14.24
CA GLY A 112 -1.05 -11.32 14.68
C GLY A 112 -0.61 -9.96 14.11
N THR A 113 -0.95 -9.68 12.85
CA THR A 113 -0.61 -8.42 12.17
C THR A 113 -1.34 -7.22 12.81
N ILE A 114 -2.63 -7.37 13.12
CA ILE A 114 -3.44 -6.26 13.64
C ILE A 114 -3.34 -6.11 15.16
N GLN A 115 -2.90 -7.13 15.90
CA GLN A 115 -2.87 -7.13 17.37
C GLN A 115 -2.04 -5.97 17.96
N ALA A 116 -0.91 -5.65 17.33
CA ALA A 116 -0.04 -4.56 17.75
C ALA A 116 -0.54 -3.15 17.36
N ARG A 117 -1.61 -3.06 16.54
CA ARG A 117 -2.12 -1.81 15.96
C ARG A 117 -3.55 -1.57 16.44
N GLN A 118 -3.67 -0.89 17.58
CA GLN A 118 -4.92 -0.75 18.32
C GLN A 118 -6.08 -0.21 17.46
N LEU A 119 -5.86 0.83 16.66
CA LEU A 119 -6.87 1.37 15.75
C LEU A 119 -7.37 0.32 14.75
N ALA A 120 -6.45 -0.39 14.10
CA ALA A 120 -6.79 -1.41 13.10
C ALA A 120 -7.55 -2.58 13.73
N ARG A 121 -7.13 -3.02 14.92
CA ARG A 121 -7.81 -4.07 15.69
C ARG A 121 -9.24 -3.66 16.06
N ASP A 122 -9.39 -2.48 16.64
CA ASP A 122 -10.68 -2.03 17.17
C ASP A 122 -11.68 -1.77 16.03
N LEU A 123 -11.21 -1.26 14.89
CA LEU A 123 -12.02 -1.13 13.67
C LEU A 123 -12.47 -2.48 13.10
N PHE A 124 -11.58 -3.48 13.09
CA PHE A 124 -11.94 -4.83 12.63
C PHE A 124 -12.95 -5.52 13.55
N ILE A 125 -12.76 -5.43 14.88
CA ILE A 125 -13.71 -5.95 15.86
C ILE A 125 -15.09 -5.29 15.70
N THR A 126 -15.10 -3.96 15.55
CA THR A 126 -16.33 -3.21 15.32
C THR A 126 -17.04 -3.72 14.07
N TYR A 127 -16.32 -3.83 12.94
CA TYR A 127 -16.86 -4.37 11.70
C TYR A 127 -17.43 -5.80 11.87
N ALA A 128 -16.69 -6.69 12.52
CA ALA A 128 -17.08 -8.08 12.73
C ALA A 128 -18.35 -8.25 13.60
N ARG A 129 -18.66 -7.29 14.48
CA ARG A 129 -19.88 -7.30 15.29
C ARG A 129 -21.14 -6.92 14.50
N TYR A 130 -21.00 -6.03 13.52
CA TYR A 130 -22.13 -5.56 12.71
C TYR A 130 -22.37 -6.41 11.47
N VAL A 131 -21.35 -7.08 10.94
CA VAL A 131 -21.46 -7.85 9.71
C VAL A 131 -21.83 -9.31 9.99
N PRO A 132 -22.91 -9.83 9.37
CA PRO A 132 -23.27 -11.23 9.43
C PRO A 132 -22.11 -12.16 9.07
N LEU A 133 -21.90 -13.19 9.90
CA LEU A 133 -20.78 -14.12 9.80
C LEU A 133 -20.71 -14.93 8.48
N ASN A 134 -21.81 -14.97 7.73
CA ASN A 134 -21.91 -15.57 6.39
C ASN A 134 -21.26 -14.73 5.27
N HIS A 135 -20.93 -13.46 5.54
CA HIS A 135 -20.14 -12.63 4.61
C HIS A 135 -18.66 -13.02 4.59
N PHE A 136 -18.18 -13.76 5.59
CA PHE A 136 -16.83 -14.27 5.65
C PHE A 136 -16.76 -15.66 5.03
N SER A 137 -15.66 -15.98 4.36
CA SER A 137 -15.45 -17.31 3.79
C SER A 137 -15.56 -18.37 4.89
N ASN A 138 -16.22 -19.50 4.59
CA ASN A 138 -16.60 -20.53 5.57
C ASN A 138 -15.44 -21.02 6.48
N GLY A 139 -14.18 -20.94 6.03
CA GLY A 139 -13.00 -21.29 6.84
C GLY A 139 -12.57 -20.24 7.86
N LYS A 140 -12.97 -18.98 7.70
CA LYS A 140 -12.55 -17.86 8.56
C LYS A 140 -13.60 -17.48 9.60
N THR A 141 -14.87 -17.84 9.37
CA THR A 141 -16.02 -17.53 10.23
C THR A 141 -15.88 -18.05 11.66
N CYS A 142 -15.37 -19.28 11.86
CA CYS A 142 -15.16 -19.83 13.21
C CYS A 142 -14.12 -19.05 14.01
N ILE A 143 -13.09 -18.50 13.35
CA ILE A 143 -12.00 -17.79 14.00
C ILE A 143 -12.46 -16.39 14.44
N ILE A 144 -13.34 -15.75 13.67
CA ILE A 144 -13.93 -14.46 14.08
C ILE A 144 -14.68 -14.58 15.41
N LYS A 145 -15.43 -15.67 15.63
CA LYS A 145 -16.16 -15.90 16.89
C LYS A 145 -15.27 -16.05 18.12
N ILE A 146 -14.01 -16.45 17.94
CA ILE A 146 -13.08 -16.72 19.05
C ILE A 146 -12.25 -15.46 19.35
N GLN A 147 -11.94 -14.63 18.34
CA GLN A 147 -10.98 -13.52 18.46
C GLN A 147 -11.63 -12.12 18.55
N CYS A 148 -12.94 -11.96 18.34
CA CYS A 148 -13.65 -10.66 18.30
C CYS A 148 -14.90 -10.65 19.22
#